data_AF-A0A4S3LUJ5-F1
#
_entry.id   AF-A0A4S3LUJ5-F1
#
_cell.length_a   1.000
_cell.length_b   1.000
_cell.length_c   1.000
_cell.angle_alpha   90.00
_cell.angle_beta   90.00
_cell.angle_gamma   90.00
#
_symmetry.space_group_name_H-M   'P 1'
#
loop_
_entity.id
_entity.type
_entity.pdbx_description
1 polymer ?
#
loop_
_entity_poly.entity_id
_entity_poly.type
_entity_poly.pdbx_seq_one_letter_code
_entity_poly.pdbx_strand_id
1 'polypeptide(L)'
;MQRWYAEPDEKLRWQIFHHADTLGFETPAGALALSLFWSQGSMSPEGLEPVYPQPHLSPEMRRCVLLMLAAGDPETPAEGTRQLLTQWIHQEKA
;
A
#
# COMPACT_ATOMS: atom_id res chain seq x y z
N MET A 1 6.04 7.12 -1.87
CA MET A 1 5.38 6.34 -2.94
C MET A 1 5.44 7.00 -4.31
N GLN A 2 5.18 8.31 -4.49
CA GLN A 2 5.20 8.93 -5.82
C GLN A 2 6.52 8.72 -6.61
N ARG A 3 7.68 8.87 -5.93
CA ARG A 3 9.00 8.61 -6.54
C ARG A 3 9.18 7.17 -7.05
N TRP A 4 8.58 6.19 -6.37
CA TRP A 4 8.66 4.79 -6.79
C TRP A 4 8.01 4.56 -8.16
N TYR A 5 6.92 5.25 -8.47
CA TYR A 5 6.28 5.14 -9.79
C TYR A 5 7.07 5.79 -10.92
N ALA A 6 7.87 6.81 -10.61
CA ALA A 6 8.72 7.48 -11.59
C ALA A 6 10.04 6.73 -11.82
N GLU A 7 10.69 6.32 -10.72
CA GLU A 7 12.02 5.71 -10.71
C GLU A 7 12.04 4.60 -9.63
N PRO A 8 11.57 3.38 -9.96
CA PRO A 8 11.59 2.28 -9.02
C PRO A 8 13.03 1.84 -8.72
N ASP A 9 13.37 1.79 -7.44
CA ASP A 9 14.70 1.43 -6.94
C ASP A 9 14.56 0.55 -5.69
N GLU A 10 15.40 -0.49 -5.59
CA GLU A 10 15.32 -1.47 -4.52
C GLU A 10 15.56 -0.85 -3.14
N LYS A 11 16.52 0.09 -3.04
CA LYS A 11 16.78 0.81 -1.79
C LYS A 11 15.58 1.68 -1.40
N LEU A 12 14.93 2.35 -2.37
CA LEU A 12 13.69 3.08 -2.14
C LEU A 12 12.55 2.15 -1.66
N ARG A 13 12.43 0.94 -2.20
CA ARG A 13 11.42 -0.06 -1.78
C ARG A 13 11.59 -0.43 -0.29
N TRP A 14 12.82 -0.69 0.14
CA TRP A 14 13.14 -0.96 1.54
C TRP A 14 12.95 0.26 2.46
N GLN A 15 13.29 1.46 1.99
CA GLN A 15 13.01 2.70 2.73
C GLN A 15 11.51 2.91 2.97
N ILE A 16 10.68 2.63 1.96
CA ILE A 16 9.22 2.67 2.08
C ILE A 16 8.74 1.65 3.13
N PHE A 17 9.27 0.43 3.11
CA PHE A 17 8.95 -0.61 4.08
C PHE A 17 9.30 -0.19 5.52
N HIS A 18 10.52 0.28 5.78
CA HIS A 18 10.93 0.70 7.13
C HIS A 18 10.14 1.89 7.65
N HIS A 19 9.77 2.82 6.77
CA HIS A 19 8.90 3.93 7.16
C HIS A 19 7.50 3.44 7.56
N ALA A 20 6.96 2.48 6.81
CA ALA A 20 5.67 1.85 7.11
C ALA A 20 5.68 1.05 8.42
N ASP A 21 6.78 0.35 8.71
CA ASP A 21 7.00 -0.34 9.98
C ASP A 21 6.98 0.63 11.17
N THR A 22 7.52 1.84 10.98
CA THR A 22 7.45 2.91 11.99
C THR A 22 6.04 3.50 12.14
N LEU A 23 5.27 3.57 11.04
CA LEU A 23 3.91 4.13 11.02
C LEU A 23 2.86 3.14 11.57
N GLY A 24 3.13 1.83 11.45
CA GLY A 24 2.18 0.76 11.75
C GLY A 24 1.46 0.26 10.48
N PHE A 25 1.47 -1.05 10.28
CA PHE A 25 0.83 -1.70 9.12
C PHE A 25 -0.71 -1.76 9.22
N GLU A 26 -1.27 -1.43 10.37
CA GLU A 26 -2.70 -1.25 10.61
C GLU A 26 -3.24 0.08 10.05
N THR A 27 -2.36 1.00 9.66
CA THR A 27 -2.76 2.25 9.00
C THR A 27 -2.95 2.03 7.49
N PRO A 28 -3.85 2.76 6.81
CA PRO A 28 -3.99 2.67 5.36
C PRO A 28 -2.67 2.90 4.60
N ALA A 29 -1.85 3.85 5.07
CA ALA A 29 -0.56 4.16 4.45
C ALA A 29 0.49 3.08 4.71
N GLY A 30 0.55 2.52 5.92
CA GLY A 30 1.47 1.42 6.25
C GLY A 30 1.12 0.14 5.50
N ALA A 31 -0.16 -0.24 5.46
CA ALA A 31 -0.64 -1.38 4.69
C ALA A 31 -0.36 -1.21 3.18
N LEU A 32 -0.54 -0.01 2.62
CA LEU A 32 -0.26 0.24 1.21
C LEU A 32 1.23 0.10 0.89
N ALA A 33 2.10 0.62 1.77
CA ALA A 33 3.54 0.46 1.65
C ALA A 33 3.97 -1.01 1.74
N LEU A 34 3.34 -1.80 2.61
CA LEU A 34 3.59 -3.24 2.71
C LEU A 34 3.12 -3.99 1.45
N SER A 35 1.96 -3.61 0.89
CA SER A 35 1.49 -4.14 -0.38
C SER A 35 2.46 -3.87 -1.53
N LEU A 36 3.04 -2.66 -1.59
CA LEU A 36 4.06 -2.27 -2.56
C LEU A 36 5.34 -3.08 -2.33
N PHE A 37 5.77 -3.24 -1.08
CA PHE A 37 6.94 -4.05 -0.75
C PHE A 37 6.78 -5.49 -1.26
N TRP A 38 5.59 -6.07 -1.13
CA TRP A 38 5.29 -7.41 -1.65
C TRP A 38 4.99 -7.50 -3.15
N SER A 39 4.87 -6.37 -3.87
CA SER A 39 4.51 -6.43 -5.29
C SER A 39 5.66 -6.92 -6.16
N GLN A 40 6.90 -6.82 -5.68
CA GLN A 40 8.11 -7.21 -6.39
C GLN A 40 9.32 -7.29 -5.45
N GLY A 41 10.37 -7.97 -5.93
CA GLY A 41 11.64 -8.08 -5.20
C GLY A 41 11.59 -9.11 -4.07
N SER A 42 12.74 -9.28 -3.42
CA SER A 42 12.89 -10.19 -2.29
C SER A 42 12.35 -9.55 -1.00
N MET A 43 11.80 -10.36 -0.10
CA MET A 43 11.52 -10.00 1.29
C MET A 43 12.74 -10.16 2.18
N SER A 44 13.80 -10.80 1.70
CA SER A 44 15.10 -10.84 2.39
C SER A 44 16.00 -9.69 1.92
N PRO A 45 16.77 -9.06 2.83
CA PRO A 45 17.78 -8.07 2.49
C PRO A 45 18.81 -8.60 1.47
N GLU A 46 19.48 -7.67 0.80
CA GLU A 46 20.61 -7.97 -0.08
C GLU A 46 21.70 -8.76 0.65
N GLY A 47 22.27 -9.76 -0.02
CA GLY A 47 23.30 -10.64 0.54
C GLY A 47 22.77 -11.86 1.30
N LEU A 48 21.44 -11.99 1.45
CA LEU A 48 20.79 -13.19 1.98
C LEU A 48 20.07 -13.97 0.87
N GLU A 49 19.73 -15.23 1.16
CA GLU A 49 18.95 -16.06 0.23
C GLU A 49 17.61 -15.38 -0.09
N PRO A 50 17.26 -15.17 -1.37
CA PRO A 50 16.04 -14.47 -1.75
C PRO A 50 14.78 -15.23 -1.31
N VAL A 51 13.87 -14.52 -0.65
CA VAL A 51 12.56 -15.04 -0.25
C VAL A 51 11.47 -14.20 -0.88
N TYR A 52 10.63 -14.79 -1.73
CA TYR A 52 9.59 -14.06 -2.44
C TYR A 52 8.25 -14.14 -1.72
N PRO A 53 7.44 -13.06 -1.75
CA PRO A 53 6.10 -13.08 -1.19
C PRO A 53 5.20 -14.01 -2.02
N GLN A 54 4.18 -14.59 -1.37
CA GLN A 54 3.16 -15.32 -2.11
C GLN A 54 2.40 -14.33 -3.03
N PRO A 55 2.11 -14.69 -4.30
CA PRO A 55 1.61 -13.74 -5.30
C PRO A 55 0.32 -13.02 -4.92
N HIS A 56 -0.51 -13.62 -4.08
CA HIS A 56 -1.80 -13.04 -3.65
C HIS A 56 -1.67 -11.99 -2.54
N LEU A 57 -0.55 -11.93 -1.81
CA LEU A 57 -0.42 -11.06 -0.63
C LEU A 57 -0.50 -9.57 -0.99
N SER A 58 0.16 -9.18 -2.08
CA SER A 58 0.14 -7.77 -2.52
C SER A 58 -1.28 -7.32 -2.94
N PRO A 59 -2.01 -8.04 -3.82
CA PRO A 59 -3.42 -7.76 -4.09
C PRO A 59 -4.33 -7.77 -2.85
N GLU A 60 -4.22 -8.76 -1.98
CA GLU A 60 -5.03 -8.86 -0.75
C GLU A 60 -4.79 -7.66 0.16
N MET A 61 -3.54 -7.24 0.33
CA MET A 61 -3.23 -6.08 1.14
C MET A 61 -3.77 -4.77 0.54
N ARG A 62 -3.79 -4.61 -0.81
CA ARG A 62 -4.49 -3.47 -1.44
C ARG A 62 -5.98 -3.49 -1.13
N ARG A 63 -6.61 -4.67 -1.15
CA ARG A 63 -8.02 -4.80 -0.77
C ARG A 63 -8.23 -4.36 0.68
N CYS A 64 -7.37 -4.76 1.60
CA CYS A 64 -7.40 -4.29 2.99
C CYS A 64 -7.32 -2.75 3.08
N VAL A 65 -6.40 -2.12 2.34
CA VAL A 65 -6.28 -0.65 2.29
C VAL A 65 -7.59 0.00 1.86
N LEU A 66 -8.23 -0.49 0.79
CA LEU A 66 -9.51 0.04 0.33
C LEU A 66 -10.63 -0.12 1.37
N LEU A 67 -10.67 -1.26 2.05
CA LEU A 67 -11.63 -1.50 3.14
C LEU A 67 -11.39 -0.56 4.33
N MET A 68 -10.14 -0.35 4.72
CA MET A 68 -9.79 0.58 5.81
C MET A 68 -10.18 2.02 5.47
N LEU A 69 -9.93 2.46 4.22
CA LEU A 69 -10.33 3.80 3.77
C LEU A 69 -11.86 3.96 3.71
N ALA A 70 -12.58 2.95 3.22
CA ALA A 70 -14.05 2.99 3.14
C ALA A 70 -14.73 2.88 4.52
N ALA A 71 -14.08 2.27 5.51
CA ALA A 71 -14.63 2.09 6.85
C ALA A 71 -14.14 3.13 7.88
N GLY A 72 -13.19 4.00 7.51
CA GLY A 72 -12.46 4.84 8.46
C GLY A 72 -13.24 6.00 9.09
N ASP A 73 -14.10 6.69 8.33
CA ASP A 73 -14.90 7.82 8.83
C ASP A 73 -16.27 8.07 8.12
N PRO A 74 -17.15 7.06 7.99
CA PRO A 74 -18.57 7.33 7.71
C PRO A 74 -19.54 6.52 8.59
N GLU A 75 -20.76 7.04 8.74
CA GLU A 75 -21.87 6.34 9.41
C GLU A 75 -22.10 4.90 8.89
N THR A 76 -21.76 4.64 7.62
CA THR A 76 -21.82 3.29 7.03
C THR A 76 -20.67 3.05 6.03
N PRO A 77 -20.22 1.79 5.84
CA PRO A 77 -19.25 1.44 4.80
C PRO A 77 -19.67 1.83 3.38
N ALA A 78 -20.98 1.86 3.10
CA ALA A 78 -21.51 2.27 1.79
C ALA A 78 -21.23 3.76 1.51
N GLU A 79 -21.42 4.60 2.51
CA GLU A 79 -21.17 6.04 2.41
C GLU A 79 -19.66 6.33 2.27
N GLY A 80 -18.80 5.64 3.01
CA GLY A 80 -17.35 5.77 2.85
C GLY A 80 -16.84 5.31 1.49
N THR A 81 -17.41 4.22 0.96
CA THR A 81 -17.12 3.78 -0.41
C THR A 81 -17.51 4.87 -1.42
N ARG A 82 -18.70 5.47 -1.25
CA ARG A 82 -19.17 6.56 -2.13
C ARG A 82 -18.24 7.78 -2.07
N GLN A 83 -17.79 8.17 -0.89
CA GLN A 83 -16.86 9.29 -0.70
C GLN A 83 -15.50 9.00 -1.33
N LEU A 84 -14.93 7.81 -1.11
CA LEU A 84 -13.66 7.39 -1.70
C LEU A 84 -13.71 7.45 -3.23
N LEU A 85 -14.77 6.93 -3.84
CA LEU A 85 -15.00 7.01 -5.29
C LEU A 85 -15.15 8.45 -5.78
N THR A 86 -15.84 9.29 -5.01
CA THR A 86 -16.02 10.71 -5.34
C THR A 86 -14.68 11.45 -5.35
N GLN A 87 -13.82 11.22 -4.34
CA GLN A 87 -12.48 11.81 -4.27
C GLN A 87 -11.60 11.38 -5.46
N TRP A 88 -11.64 10.10 -5.84
CA TRP A 88 -10.93 9.59 -7.02
C TRP A 88 -11.34 10.33 -8.29
N ILE A 89 -12.65 10.42 -8.55
CA ILE A 89 -13.20 11.09 -9.74
C ILE A 89 -12.78 12.57 -9.81
N HIS A 90 -12.68 13.23 -8.66
CA HIS A 90 -12.25 14.63 -8.60
C HIS A 90 -10.74 14.80 -8.81
N GLN A 91 -9.90 13.86 -8.38
CA GLN A 91 -8.46 13.89 -8.64
C GLN A 91 -8.10 13.61 -10.11
N GLU A 92 -8.90 12.82 -10.83
CA GLU A 92 -8.71 12.61 -12.28
C GLU A 92 -9.00 13.84 -13.15
N LYS A 93 -9.69 14.85 -12.60
CA LYS A 93 -10.04 16.09 -13.32
C LYS A 93 -9.04 17.23 -13.14
N ALA A 94 -8.04 17.06 -12.27
CA ALA A 94 -6.99 18.04 -11.97
C ALA A 94 -5.68 17.65 -12.66
#